data_AF-A0A355WKZ3-F1
#
_entry.id   AF-A0A355WKZ3-F1
#
_cell.length_a   1.000
_cell.length_b   1.000
_cell.length_c   1.000
_cell.angle_alpha   90.00
_cell.angle_beta   90.00
_cell.angle_gamma   90.00
#
_symmetry.space_group_name_H-M   'P 1'
#
loop_
_entity.id
_entity.type
_entity.pdbx_description
1 polymer ?
#
loop_
_entity_poly.entity_id
_entity_poly.type
_entity_poly.pdbx_seq_one_letter_code
_entity_poly.pdbx_strand_id
1 'polypeptide(L)' 'MTGAVSYHSGIAAEAAVARFYEQHGHVIAARRWRSAAGEIDLIAR' A
#
# COMPACT_ATOMS: atom_id res chain seq x y z
N MET A 1 7.04 1.63 24.35
CA MET A 1 8.04 1.96 23.32
C MET A 1 7.68 1.22 22.02
N THR A 2 6.60 1.61 21.36
CA THR A 2 6.00 0.82 20.26
C THR A 2 5.48 1.74 19.15
N GLY A 3 6.34 2.65 18.68
CA GLY A 3 6.00 3.59 17.60
C GLY A 3 6.86 3.40 16.35
N ALA A 4 8.18 3.33 16.53
CA ALA A 4 9.12 3.29 15.41
C ALA A 4 9.09 1.95 14.64
N VAL A 5 8.96 0.81 15.32
CA VAL A 5 8.89 -0.51 14.68
C VAL A 5 7.60 -0.64 13.86
N SER A 6 6.46 -0.21 14.40
CA SER A 6 5.18 -0.21 13.66
C SER A 6 5.19 0.76 12.48
N TYR A 7 5.92 1.87 12.58
CA TYR A 7 6.07 2.85 11.49
C TYR A 7 6.95 2.31 10.36
N HIS A 8 8.08 1.68 10.68
CA HIS A 8 8.95 1.05 9.69
C HIS A 8 8.34 -0.24 9.11
N SER A 9 7.56 -0.99 9.88
CA SER A 9 6.84 -2.16 9.39
C SER A 9 5.69 -1.78 8.48
N GLY A 10 4.98 -0.67 8.75
CA GLY A 10 3.92 -0.16 7.88
C GLY A 10 4.43 0.23 6.50
N ILE A 11 5.53 0.99 6.44
CA ILE A 11 6.13 1.42 5.15
C ILE A 11 6.70 0.21 4.39
N ALA A 12 7.34 -0.73 5.09
CA ALA A 12 7.86 -1.95 4.47
C ALA A 12 6.72 -2.86 3.96
N ALA A 13 5.59 -2.93 4.68
CA ALA A 13 4.42 -3.70 4.28
C ALA A 13 3.75 -3.11 3.04
N GLU A 14 3.53 -1.79 2.98
CA GLU A 14 2.99 -1.12 1.79
C GLU A 14 3.88 -1.34 0.57
N ALA A 15 5.20 -1.24 0.73
CA ALA A 15 6.17 -1.49 -0.34
C ALA A 15 6.19 -2.96 -0.80
N ALA A 16 6.04 -3.91 0.14
CA ALA A 16 5.98 -5.33 -0.17
C ALA A 16 4.70 -5.70 -0.95
N VAL A 17 3.56 -5.14 -0.57
CA VAL A 17 2.28 -5.35 -1.26
C VAL A 17 2.31 -4.75 -2.67
N ALA A 18 2.84 -3.53 -2.82
CA ALA A 18 3.01 -2.93 -4.15
C ALA A 18 3.92 -3.79 -5.05
N ARG A 19 5.07 -4.24 -4.53
CA ARG A 19 5.98 -5.15 -5.25
C ARG A 19 5.33 -6.48 -5.59
N PHE A 20 4.52 -7.05 -4.69
CA PHE A 20 3.82 -8.30 -4.93
C PHE A 20 2.90 -8.18 -6.15
N TYR A 21 2.08 -7.12 -6.22
CA TYR A 21 1.21 -6.88 -7.37
C TYR A 21 2.02 -6.63 -8.65
N GLU A 22 3.07 -5.81 -8.61
CA GLU A 22 3.94 -5.56 -9.77
C GLU A 22 4.61 -6.85 -10.28
N GLN A 23 5.08 -7.73 -9.37
CA GLN A 23 5.69 -9.01 -9.71
C GLN A 23 4.71 -10.02 -10.31
N HIS A 24 3.43 -9.93 -9.96
CA HIS A 24 2.37 -10.77 -10.54
C HIS A 24 1.80 -10.18 -11.83
N GLY A 25 2.42 -9.14 -12.38
CA GLY A 25 2.04 -8.51 -13.64
C GLY A 25 0.88 -7.53 -13.53
N HIS A 26 0.46 -7.18 -12.32
CA HIS A 26 -0.59 -6.21 -12.09
C HIS A 26 -0.06 -4.78 -12.14
N VAL A 27 -0.82 -3.89 -12.78
CA VAL A 27 -0.46 -2.48 -12.90
C VAL A 27 -1.11 -1.70 -11.76
N ILE A 28 -0.31 -0.98 -10.98
CA ILE A 28 -0.82 -0.10 -9.94
C ILE A 28 -1.47 1.12 -10.59
N ALA A 29 -2.80 1.19 -10.53
CA ALA A 29 -3.59 2.26 -11.10
C ALA A 29 -3.70 3.49 -10.19
N ALA A 30 -3.67 3.30 -8.86
CA ALA A 30 -3.66 4.38 -7.89
C ALA A 30 -3.07 3.95 -6.54
N ARG A 31 -2.52 4.91 -5.80
CA ARG A 31 -2.03 4.76 -4.42
C ARG A 31 -2.70 5.81 -3.52
N ARG A 32 -3.05 5.43 -2.29
CA ARG A 32 -3.68 6.30 -1.28
C ARG A 32 -4.87 7.08 -1.82
N TRP A 33 -5.79 6.37 -2.46
CA TRP A 33 -6.99 6.96 -3.01
C TRP A 33 -7.95 7.32 -1.87
N ARG A 34 -8.42 8.56 -1.85
CA ARG A 34 -9.34 9.07 -0.83
C ARG A 34 -10.52 9.75 -1.50
N SER A 35 -11.71 9.47 -0.98
CA SER A 35 -12.96 10.08 -1.43
C SER A 35 -13.89 10.33 -0.25
N ALA A 36 -15.00 11.04 -0.49
CA ALA A 36 -16.04 11.20 0.53
C ALA A 36 -16.70 9.87 0.95
N ALA A 37 -16.59 8.83 0.13
CA ALA A 37 -17.14 7.50 0.40
C ALA A 37 -16.17 6.58 1.16
N GLY A 38 -14.90 6.96 1.31
CA GLY A 38 -13.89 6.17 2.02
C GLY A 38 -12.49 6.27 1.42
N GLU A 39 -11.60 5.43 1.92
CA GLU A 39 -10.18 5.38 1.54
C GLU A 39 -9.77 3.98 1.06
N ILE A 40 -8.85 3.94 0.10
CA ILE A 40 -8.23 2.74 -0.45
C ILE A 40 -6.72 2.98 -0.56
N ASP A 41 -5.93 2.11 0.07
CA ASP A 41 -4.47 2.27 0.08
C ASP A 41 -3.82 2.00 -1.28
N LEU A 42 -4.34 1.01 -2.04
CA LEU A 42 -3.77 0.58 -3.31
C LEU A 42 -4.86 0.06 -4.27
N ILE A 43 -4.80 0.48 -5.53
CA ILE A 43 -5.65 -0.04 -6.62
C ILE A 43 -4.74 -0.67 -7.67
N ALA A 44 -4.85 -1.99 -7.86
CA ALA A 44 -4.13 -2.76 -8.87
C ALA A 44 -5.08 -3.23 -9.98
N ARG A 45 -4.58 -3.39 -11.20
CA ARG A 45 -5.27 -3.94 -12.38
C ARG A 45 -4.71 -5.31 -12.72
#